data_AF-A0A534AFP6-F1
#
_entry.id   AF-A0A534AFP6-F1
#
_cell.length_a   1.000
_cell.length_b   1.000
_cell.length_c   1.000
_cell.angle_alpha   90.00
_cell.angle_beta   90.00
_cell.angle_gamma   90.00
#
_symmetry.space_group_name_H-M   'P 1'
#
loop_
_entity.id
_entity.type
_entity.pdbx_description
1 polymer ?
#
loop_
_entity_poly.entity_id
_entity_poly.type
_entity_poly.pdbx_seq_one_letter_code
_entity_poly.pdbx_strand_id
1 'polypeptide(L)'
;GVLGAVSVATACLTPGSVAARVAGLTPRSGSQRLEIEHPTGFFTVEMDVTVEGADVTVNRSALLRTARKLMQGEVFVPGSVWSEA
;
A
#
# COMPACT_ATOMS: atom_id res chain seq x y z
N GLY A 1 -2.21 -7.88 0.00
CA GLY A 1 -2.38 -7.18 -1.30
C GLY A 1 -1.54 -5.91 -1.36
N VAL A 2 -1.44 -5.25 -2.52
CA VAL A 2 -0.59 -4.04 -2.72
C VAL A 2 -0.94 -2.93 -1.73
N LEU A 3 -2.21 -2.54 -1.68
CA LEU A 3 -2.70 -1.50 -0.77
C LEU A 3 -2.51 -1.89 0.69
N GLY A 4 -2.72 -3.16 1.04
CA GLY A 4 -2.51 -3.64 2.41
C GLY A 4 -1.08 -3.44 2.92
N ALA A 5 -0.06 -3.63 2.07
CA ALA A 5 1.32 -3.38 2.46
C ALA A 5 1.57 -1.89 2.75
N VAL A 6 1.05 -1.00 1.89
CA VAL A 6 1.13 0.46 2.11
C VAL A 6 0.40 0.87 3.38
N SER A 7 -0.78 0.32 3.65
CA SER A 7 -1.55 0.61 4.87
C SER A 7 -0.80 0.19 6.13
N VAL A 8 -0.19 -1.00 6.16
CA VAL A 8 0.62 -1.44 7.30
C VAL A 8 1.86 -0.55 7.45
N ALA A 9 2.58 -0.26 6.37
CA ALA A 9 3.74 0.63 6.41
C ALA A 9 3.38 2.02 6.94
N THR A 10 2.25 2.59 6.49
CA THR A 10 1.71 3.86 6.99
C THR A 10 1.42 3.79 8.49
N ALA A 11 0.76 2.71 8.93
CA ALA A 11 0.47 2.50 10.34
C ALA A 11 1.77 2.40 11.17
N CYS A 12 2.78 1.68 10.71
CA CYS A 12 4.09 1.58 11.39
C CYS A 12 4.75 2.95 11.61
N LEU A 13 4.53 3.90 10.71
CA LEU A 13 5.06 5.25 10.81
C LEU A 13 4.13 6.23 11.55
N THR A 14 2.88 5.87 11.79
CA THR A 14 1.89 6.76 12.43
C THR A 14 1.97 6.61 13.96
N PRO A 15 2.39 7.65 14.71
CA PRO A 15 2.43 7.60 16.16
C PRO A 15 1.07 7.23 16.77
N GLY A 16 1.08 6.39 17.81
CA GLY A 16 -0.12 5.94 18.49
C GLY A 16 -0.89 4.80 17.80
N SER A 17 -0.52 4.43 16.57
CA SER A 17 -1.12 3.25 15.93
C SER A 17 -0.68 1.95 16.62
N VAL A 18 -1.47 0.89 16.47
CA VAL A 18 -1.11 -0.45 16.98
C VAL A 18 0.20 -0.94 16.36
N ALA A 19 0.39 -0.71 15.06
CA ALA A 19 1.56 -1.16 14.33
C ALA A 19 2.84 -0.41 14.77
N ALA A 20 2.76 0.89 15.06
CA ALA A 20 3.89 1.68 15.53
C ALA A 20 4.46 1.14 16.86
N ARG A 21 3.60 0.63 17.75
CA ARG A 21 4.03 0.01 19.02
C ARG A 21 4.84 -1.27 18.83
N VAL A 22 4.61 -1.99 17.73
CA VAL A 22 5.26 -3.26 17.43
C VAL A 22 6.50 -3.05 16.54
N ALA A 23 6.42 -2.10 15.60
CA ALA A 23 7.47 -1.86 14.62
C ALA A 23 8.75 -1.28 15.24
N GLY A 24 8.65 -0.56 16.36
CA GLY A 24 9.80 0.04 17.04
C GLY A 24 10.53 1.08 16.19
N LEU A 25 9.85 1.64 15.18
CA LEU A 25 10.41 2.64 14.27
C LEU A 25 10.20 4.05 14.84
N THR A 26 11.21 4.90 14.69
CA THR A 26 11.06 6.34 14.90
C THR A 26 10.72 7.00 13.57
N PRO A 27 9.53 7.60 13.41
CA PRO A 27 9.17 8.30 12.18
C PRO A 27 10.14 9.46 11.92
N ARG A 28 10.62 9.54 10.69
CA ARG A 28 11.51 10.62 10.22
C ARG A 28 11.01 11.12 8.88
N SER A 29 11.15 12.43 8.64
CA SER A 29 10.83 13.01 7.34
C SER A 29 11.77 12.49 6.24
N GLY A 30 11.27 12.50 5.01
CA GLY A 30 11.96 12.06 3.80
C GLY A 30 11.73 10.60 3.43
N SER A 31 12.55 10.11 2.50
CA SER A 31 12.41 8.78 1.93
C SER A 31 12.92 7.68 2.87
N GLN A 32 12.13 6.62 2.97
CA GLN A 32 12.44 5.41 3.74
C GLN A 32 11.80 4.18 3.11
N ARG A 33 12.39 3.01 3.40
CA ARG A 33 11.89 1.72 2.94
C ARG A 33 11.50 0.87 4.14
N LEU A 34 10.32 0.26 4.05
CA LEU A 34 9.80 -0.67 5.04
C LEU A 34 9.58 -2.02 4.37
N GLU A 35 10.01 -3.08 5.03
CA GLU A 35 9.71 -4.45 4.62
C GLU A 35 8.48 -4.93 5.38
N ILE A 36 7.41 -5.21 4.65
CA ILE A 36 6.15 -5.67 5.22
C ILE A 36 6.00 -7.16 4.93
N GLU A 37 6.27 -7.97 5.94
CA GLU A 37 6.14 -9.43 5.86
C GLU A 37 4.68 -9.85 5.72
N HIS A 38 4.45 -10.89 4.93
CA HIS A 38 3.17 -11.57 4.79
C HIS A 38 3.42 -13.09 4.71
N PRO A 39 2.40 -13.94 4.90
CA PRO A 39 2.59 -15.41 4.94
C PRO A 39 3.28 -16.03 3.70
N THR A 40 3.41 -15.29 2.60
CA THR A 40 4.02 -15.75 1.36
C THR A 40 5.27 -14.95 0.96
N GLY A 41 5.88 -14.19 1.89
CA GLY A 41 7.11 -13.42 1.67
C GLY A 41 7.06 -12.04 2.29
N PHE A 42 7.49 -11.02 1.56
CA PHE A 42 7.43 -9.63 1.99
C PHE A 42 7.22 -8.67 0.82
N PHE A 43 6.79 -7.45 1.11
CA PHE A 43 6.83 -6.34 0.18
C PHE A 43 7.71 -5.21 0.71
N THR A 44 8.63 -4.74 -0.13
CA THR A 44 9.34 -3.48 0.10
C THR A 44 8.42 -2.33 -0.29
N VAL A 45 8.08 -1.48 0.68
CA VAL A 45 7.32 -0.25 0.49
C VAL A 45 8.28 0.92 0.63
N GLU A 46 8.46 1.69 -0.44
CA GLU A 46 9.16 2.97 -0.38
C GLU A 46 8.16 4.07 -0.04
N MET A 47 8.45 4.85 0.99
CA MET A 47 7.58 5.94 1.44
C MET A 47 8.39 7.22 1.55
N ASP A 48 7.81 8.32 1.06
CA ASP A 48 8.26 9.67 1.39
C ASP A 48 7.22 10.30 2.33
N VAL A 49 7.67 10.73 3.50
CA VAL A 49 6.79 11.25 4.55
C VAL A 49 7.30 12.58 5.09
N THR A 50 6.38 13.41 5.57
CA THR A 50 6.67 14.60 6.37
C THR A 50 6.20 14.33 7.80
N VAL A 51 7.08 14.54 8.78
CA VAL A 51 6.78 14.36 10.20
C VAL A 51 6.84 15.72 10.89
N GLU A 52 5.75 16.11 11.53
CA GLU A 52 5.59 17.36 12.28
C GLU A 52 5.05 17.06 13.68
N GLY A 53 5.94 16.96 14.67
CA GLY A 53 5.56 16.54 16.02
C GLY A 53 5.02 15.11 16.03
N ALA A 54 3.73 14.95 16.33
CA ALA A 54 3.05 13.65 16.31
C ALA A 54 2.33 13.36 14.97
N ASP A 55 2.24 14.35 14.07
CA ASP A 55 1.54 14.21 12.81
C ASP A 55 2.48 13.68 11.72
N VAL A 56 1.97 12.74 10.93
CA VAL A 56 2.68 12.12 9.81
C VAL A 56 1.85 12.22 8.55
N THR A 57 2.40 12.91 7.55
CA THR A 57 1.82 13.04 6.21
C THR A 57 2.58 12.15 5.24
N VAL A 58 1.88 11.28 4.52
CA VAL A 58 2.47 10.45 3.46
C VAL A 58 2.40 11.20 2.13
N ASN A 59 3.54 11.67 1.64
CA ASN A 59 3.62 12.40 0.36
C ASN A 59 3.62 11.44 -0.83
N ARG A 60 4.29 10.28 -0.67
CA ARG A 60 4.42 9.25 -1.71
C ARG A 60 4.53 7.86 -1.09
N SER A 61 3.91 6.88 -1.75
CA SER A 61 4.17 5.45 -1.52
C SER A 61 4.44 4.76 -2.85
N ALA A 62 5.45 3.89 -2.90
CA ALA A 62 5.84 3.16 -4.10
C ALA A 62 6.14 1.69 -3.78
N LEU A 63 5.80 0.80 -4.71
CA LEU A 63 6.09 -0.64 -4.65
C LEU A 63 6.44 -1.13 -6.04
N LEU A 64 7.40 -2.05 -6.12
CA LEU A 64 7.67 -2.76 -7.37
C LEU A 64 6.65 -3.89 -7.55
N ARG A 65 6.02 -3.95 -8.72
CA ARG A 65 5.06 -4.98 -9.11
C ARG A 65 5.30 -5.42 -10.54
N THR A 66 4.81 -6.61 -10.86
CA THR A 66 4.86 -7.17 -12.21
C THR A 66 3.46 -7.20 -12.80
N ALA A 67 3.38 -7.05 -14.11
CA ALA A 67 2.15 -7.20 -14.88
C ALA A 67 2.44 -8.06 -16.10
N ARG A 68 1.47 -8.89 -16.49
CA ARG A 68 1.53 -9.73 -17.71
C ARG A 68 0.20 -9.65 -18.42
N LYS A 69 0.23 -9.42 -19.73
CA LYS A 69 -0.97 -9.51 -20.58
C LYS A 69 -1.44 -10.97 -20.63
N LEU A 70 -2.67 -11.23 -20.19
CA LEU A 70 -3.25 -12.57 -20.18
C LEU A 70 -4.15 -12.83 -21.40
N MET A 71 -4.99 -11.86 -21.77
CA MET A 71 -5.93 -11.98 -22.88
C MET A 71 -6.14 -10.61 -23.55
N GLN A 72 -6.43 -10.63 -24.85
CA GLN A 72 -7.00 -9.52 -25.60
C GLN A 72 -8.09 -10.07 -26.51
N GLY A 73 -9.25 -9.43 -26.53
CA GLY A 73 -10.42 -9.84 -27.30
C GLY A 73 -11.67 -9.16 -26.78
N GLU A 74 -12.83 -9.71 -27.11
CA GLU A 74 -14.14 -9.20 -26.71
C GLU A 74 -14.78 -10.14 -25.68
N VAL A 75 -15.37 -9.56 -24.63
CA VAL A 75 -16.14 -10.31 -23.61
C VAL A 75 -17.62 -10.14 -23.93
N PHE A 76 -18.31 -11.25 -24.21
CA PHE A 76 -19.76 -11.24 -24.47
C PHE A 76 -20.53 -11.46 -23.16
N VAL A 77 -21.57 -10.65 -22.93
CA VAL A 77 -22.49 -10.76 -21.79
C VAL A 77 -23.95 -10.80 -22.29
N PRO A 78 -24.89 -11.42 -21.56
CA PRO A 78 -26.31 -11.39 -21.95
C PRO A 78 -26.86 -9.97 -22.05
N GLY A 79 -27.68 -9.67 -23.06
CA GLY A 79 -28.28 -8.33 -23.20
C GLY A 79 -29.15 -7.91 -22.00
N SER A 80 -29.70 -8.88 -21.26
CA SER A 80 -30.54 -8.65 -20.09
C SER A 80 -29.81 -8.09 -18.86
N VAL A 81 -28.49 -8.26 -18.75
CA VAL A 81 -27.71 -7.67 -17.63
C VAL A 81 -27.31 -6.22 -17.89
N TRP A 82 -27.43 -5.74 -19.13
CA TRP A 82 -27.09 -4.37 -19.54
C TRP A 82 -28.32 -3.48 -19.78
N SER A 83 -29.52 -4.04 -19.74
CA SER A 83 -30.76 -3.30 -19.95
C SER A 83 -31.17 -2.58 -18.66
N GLU A 84 -30.74 -1.33 -18.52
CA GLU A 84 -31.56 -0.32 -17.85
C GLU A 84 -32.53 0.27 -18.89
N ALA A 85 -33.51 -0.52 -19.32
CA ALA A 85 -34.68 -0.07 -20.10
C ALA A 85 -35.74 -1.16 -20.13
#